data_AF-A0A660USV0-F1
#
_entry.id   AF-A0A660USV0-F1
#
_cell.length_a   1.000
_cell.length_b   1.000
_cell.length_c   1.000
_cell.angle_alpha   90.00
_cell.angle_beta   90.00
_cell.angle_gamma   90.00
#
_symmetry.space_group_name_H-M   'P 1'
#
loop_
_entity.id
_entity.type
_entity.pdbx_description
1 polymer ?
#
loop_
_entity_poly.entity_id
_entity_poly.type
_entity_poly.pdbx_seq_one_letter_code
_entity_poly.pdbx_strand_id
1 'polypeptide(L)'
;MKTRHRRRYLIAFILITLIVLPNIGCKLTIPEKPAEKAVPGDDLQAVLDSGKDLLLQKGAVYDVKNTLQYKFPNQKITTKDAIYISDYARLRIADPNLMRLIDGARLAGIVLQHVILDGNRYRHSIVPKVGITGGGGQPPMVVFGGRDADGQKALNNVFMSTRTWSTLKVNGGASNILIEGNIFLGAGVGPRGNGREKAEVPFNWGDAVSCAAKNTIVRNNLIIDPTDVGIVFYGAPGSIAENNVIASISRESLGAINLVDGILYPLNEDKENPRYDYRGTIVRNNYIDAFGSRIHIAIPMGPGVWAPKHRHKTLVGATVHGNTIAGGAAAYGLIAGRVDSFSVYDNKSIAKYSGRGEGLNRKLPPDEPGPFIYDPKLTTNCKLQKEFQPCRRHLLHLLRCNHGKTNELGYRIYQYGKHEVRAVINAAYLEMLGRKPSQKEMQETVAWLQQTQSTADQLRRNLMKTKEFIQKFGEITPDDLHPYRISLWMNTLDKIQRDHIKKYKKMPNAKELYLTALSQLNR
;
A
#
# COMPACT_ATOMS: atom_id res chain seq x y z
N MET A 1 70.83 59.66 8.48
CA MET A 1 69.84 60.69 8.10
C MET A 1 68.81 60.07 7.17
N LYS A 2 67.51 60.12 7.53
CA LYS A 2 66.28 59.99 6.71
C LYS A 2 66.16 58.77 5.74
N THR A 3 65.36 57.76 6.13
CA THR A 3 63.98 57.45 5.64
C THR A 3 63.87 57.07 4.15
N ARG A 4 63.30 55.90 3.81
CA ARG A 4 61.85 55.64 3.63
C ARG A 4 61.58 54.22 3.11
N HIS A 5 60.37 53.74 3.42
CA HIS A 5 59.80 52.40 3.29
C HIS A 5 59.74 51.74 1.90
N ARG A 6 59.74 50.39 1.89
CA ARG A 6 58.91 49.57 0.99
C ARG A 6 58.29 48.37 1.73
N ARG A 7 57.00 48.15 1.42
CA ARG A 7 56.03 47.14 1.90
C ARG A 7 56.50 45.70 1.82
N ARG A 8 56.07 44.84 2.76
CA ARG A 8 55.70 43.42 2.52
C ARG A 8 54.62 42.92 3.49
N TYR A 9 53.57 42.36 2.87
CA TYR A 9 52.62 41.29 3.23
C TYR A 9 52.28 40.99 4.72
N LEU A 10 51.00 41.11 5.05
CA LEU A 10 50.39 40.61 6.28
C LEU A 10 49.60 39.32 5.99
N ILE A 11 50.04 38.21 6.58
CA ILE A 11 49.28 36.95 6.71
C ILE A 11 48.66 36.99 8.11
N ALA A 12 47.34 36.92 8.21
CA ALA A 12 46.63 36.82 9.48
C ALA A 12 46.25 35.36 9.76
N PHE A 13 46.85 34.77 10.79
CA PHE A 13 46.46 33.50 11.40
C PHE A 13 45.42 33.80 12.49
N ILE A 14 44.21 33.24 12.40
CA ILE A 14 43.21 33.26 13.48
C ILE A 14 43.29 31.91 14.20
N LEU A 15 43.68 31.95 15.48
CA LEU A 15 43.57 30.83 16.41
C LEU A 15 42.08 30.53 16.69
N ILE A 16 41.67 29.27 16.49
CA ILE A 16 40.41 28.74 17.03
C ILE A 16 40.75 27.92 18.27
N THR A 17 40.40 28.45 19.44
CA THR A 17 40.39 27.71 20.71
C THR A 17 39.21 26.74 20.74
N LEU A 18 39.50 25.43 20.74
CA LEU A 18 38.53 24.38 21.05
C LEU A 18 38.17 24.42 22.54
N ILE A 19 36.95 24.82 22.85
CA ILE A 19 36.32 24.53 24.14
C ILE A 19 35.68 23.13 24.02
N VAL A 20 36.26 22.15 24.70
CA VAL A 20 35.67 20.83 24.88
C VAL A 20 34.56 20.95 25.92
N LEU A 21 33.32 21.10 25.47
CA LEU A 21 32.14 20.92 26.31
C LEU A 21 31.85 19.41 26.41
N PRO A 22 31.71 18.83 27.62
CA PRO A 22 31.28 17.45 27.75
C PRO A 22 29.84 17.33 27.26
N ASN A 23 29.61 16.39 26.33
CA ASN A 23 28.31 15.94 25.88
C ASN A 23 27.53 15.32 27.05
N ILE A 24 26.92 16.14 27.89
CA ILE A 24 25.78 15.73 28.71
C ILE A 24 24.60 15.70 27.75
N GLY A 25 24.48 14.57 27.04
CA GLY A 25 23.27 14.23 26.30
C GLY A 25 22.15 14.11 27.31
N CYS A 26 21.43 15.20 27.54
CA CYS A 26 20.18 15.22 28.27
C CYS A 26 19.20 14.37 27.46
N LYS A 27 19.13 13.06 27.74
CA LYS A 27 18.00 12.23 27.37
C LYS A 27 16.81 12.85 28.12
N LEU A 28 16.12 13.77 27.46
CA LEU A 28 14.74 14.10 27.80
C LEU A 28 13.93 12.81 27.65
N THR A 29 13.92 12.00 28.71
CA THR A 29 12.95 10.95 28.89
C THR A 29 11.61 11.65 29.03
N ILE A 30 10.86 11.72 27.93
CA ILE A 30 9.45 12.10 27.98
C ILE A 30 8.81 11.13 28.98
N PRO A 31 8.21 11.61 30.08
CA PRO A 31 7.60 10.75 31.08
C PRO A 31 6.61 9.81 30.39
N GLU A 32 6.68 8.51 30.69
CA GLU A 32 5.66 7.59 30.20
C GLU A 32 4.30 8.04 30.73
N LYS A 33 3.33 8.19 29.83
CA LYS A 33 1.97 8.52 30.21
C LYS A 33 1.39 7.38 31.04
N PRO A 34 0.52 7.67 32.03
CA PRO A 34 -0.24 6.64 32.70
C PRO A 34 -1.02 5.83 31.66
N ALA A 35 -0.98 4.51 31.76
CA ALA A 35 -1.69 3.59 30.87
C ALA A 35 -2.85 2.92 31.61
N GLU A 36 -3.97 2.71 30.93
CA GLU A 36 -5.12 2.01 31.46
C GLU A 36 -5.39 0.73 30.69
N LYS A 37 -5.50 -0.38 31.43
CA LYS A 37 -5.81 -1.69 30.85
C LYS A 37 -7.32 -1.79 30.63
N ALA A 38 -7.74 -1.91 29.37
CA ALA A 38 -9.14 -2.11 29.02
C ALA A 38 -9.48 -3.59 28.86
N VAL A 39 -10.72 -3.97 29.17
CA VAL A 39 -11.32 -5.28 28.87
C VAL A 39 -12.40 -5.12 27.78
N PRO A 40 -12.72 -6.17 27.01
CA PRO A 40 -13.84 -6.12 26.07
C PRO A 40 -15.15 -5.68 26.74
N GLY A 41 -15.81 -4.67 26.17
CA GLY A 41 -17.03 -4.06 26.72
C GLY A 41 -16.80 -2.72 27.41
N ASP A 42 -15.55 -2.39 27.76
CA ASP A 42 -15.21 -1.09 28.33
C ASP A 42 -15.42 0.07 27.34
N ASP A 43 -15.63 1.27 27.89
CA ASP A 43 -15.58 2.51 27.12
C ASP A 43 -14.12 2.90 26.82
N LEU A 44 -13.64 2.41 25.67
CA LEU A 44 -12.29 2.71 25.19
C LEU A 44 -12.06 4.20 24.94
N GLN A 45 -13.12 4.96 24.60
CA GLN A 45 -12.99 6.39 24.37
C GLN A 45 -12.82 7.14 25.69
N ALA A 46 -13.51 6.73 26.76
CA ALA A 46 -13.31 7.31 28.09
C ALA A 46 -11.85 7.21 28.57
N VAL A 47 -11.17 6.09 28.27
CA VAL A 47 -9.73 5.94 28.53
C VAL A 47 -8.93 7.01 27.78
N LEU A 48 -9.19 7.19 26.48
CA LEU A 48 -8.48 8.16 25.66
C LEU A 48 -8.78 9.61 26.09
N ASP A 49 -10.03 9.90 26.47
CA ASP A 49 -10.48 11.21 26.96
C ASP A 49 -9.84 11.58 28.31
N SER A 50 -9.48 10.60 29.14
CA SER A 50 -8.75 10.82 30.39
C SER A 50 -7.27 11.21 30.19
N GLY A 51 -6.75 11.09 28.96
CA GLY A 51 -5.36 11.38 28.62
C GLY A 51 -4.36 10.24 28.84
N LYS A 52 -4.86 9.09 29.29
CA LYS A 52 -4.09 7.86 29.46
C LYS A 52 -3.82 7.16 28.13
N ASP A 53 -2.80 6.32 28.11
CA ASP A 53 -2.58 5.36 27.02
C ASP A 53 -3.59 4.21 27.14
N LEU A 54 -4.12 3.75 26.00
CA LEU A 54 -5.05 2.63 25.95
C LEU A 54 -4.29 1.32 25.77
N LEU A 55 -4.35 0.45 26.79
CA LEU A 55 -3.65 -0.82 26.85
C LEU A 55 -4.62 -1.99 26.71
N LEU A 56 -4.60 -2.65 25.56
CA LEU A 56 -5.51 -3.74 25.20
C LEU A 56 -4.98 -5.12 25.66
N GLN A 57 -5.89 -6.08 25.83
CA GLN A 57 -5.57 -7.45 26.21
C GLN A 57 -5.18 -8.32 25.02
N LYS A 58 -4.21 -9.22 25.23
CA LYS A 58 -3.75 -10.14 24.18
C LYS A 58 -4.89 -10.95 23.59
N GLY A 59 -4.96 -10.98 22.26
CA GLY A 59 -5.93 -11.75 21.48
C GLY A 59 -7.40 -11.37 21.70
N ALA A 60 -7.70 -10.38 22.55
CA ALA A 60 -9.06 -9.97 22.85
C ALA A 60 -9.69 -9.21 21.67
N VAL A 61 -11.01 -9.33 21.52
CA VAL A 61 -11.78 -8.63 20.50
C VAL A 61 -12.63 -7.55 21.17
N TYR A 62 -12.48 -6.31 20.70
CA TYR A 62 -13.23 -5.16 21.13
C TYR A 62 -14.12 -4.70 19.98
N ASP A 63 -15.43 -4.77 20.20
CA ASP A 63 -16.44 -4.33 19.23
C ASP A 63 -16.65 -2.81 19.37
N VAL A 64 -16.16 -2.08 18.37
CA VAL A 64 -16.11 -0.62 18.34
C VAL A 64 -17.31 -0.09 17.57
N LYS A 65 -18.18 0.65 18.28
CA LYS A 65 -19.39 1.27 17.72
C LYS A 65 -19.22 2.74 17.32
N ASN A 66 -18.22 3.43 17.89
CA ASN A 66 -17.88 4.82 17.59
C ASN A 66 -16.41 4.95 17.24
N THR A 67 -16.03 5.91 16.39
CA THR A 67 -14.62 6.18 16.07
C THR A 67 -13.84 6.48 17.35
N LEU A 68 -12.74 5.76 17.58
CA LEU A 68 -11.82 6.07 18.66
C LEU A 68 -10.94 7.25 18.25
N GLN A 69 -10.99 8.32 19.03
CA GLN A 69 -10.26 9.55 18.79
C GLN A 69 -9.11 9.65 19.78
N TYR A 70 -7.89 9.77 19.27
CA TYR A 70 -6.80 10.26 20.10
C TYR A 70 -7.13 11.69 20.55
N LYS A 71 -6.79 12.02 21.79
CA LYS A 71 -7.15 13.30 22.40
C LYS A 71 -5.94 14.14 22.78
N PHE A 72 -4.79 13.49 23.00
CA PHE A 72 -3.60 14.16 23.52
C PHE A 72 -2.34 13.78 22.71
N PRO A 73 -1.38 14.71 22.54
CA PRO A 73 -0.08 14.40 21.92
C PRO A 73 0.64 13.27 22.66
N ASN A 74 1.40 12.44 21.95
CA ASN A 74 2.16 11.30 22.49
C ASN A 74 1.31 10.18 23.13
N GLN A 75 -0.03 10.21 22.99
CA GLN A 75 -0.91 9.15 23.46
C GLN A 75 -0.75 7.88 22.62
N LYS A 76 -0.91 6.71 23.24
CA LYS A 76 -0.72 5.41 22.61
C LYS A 76 -1.98 4.55 22.67
N ILE A 77 -2.18 3.73 21.63
CA ILE A 77 -3.06 2.57 21.64
C ILE A 77 -2.19 1.34 21.33
N THR A 78 -2.10 0.40 22.27
CA THR A 78 -1.26 -0.79 22.10
C THR A 78 -1.83 -2.03 22.78
N THR A 79 -1.46 -3.21 22.30
CA THR A 79 -1.72 -4.47 23.02
C THR A 79 -0.61 -4.77 24.01
N LYS A 80 -0.98 -5.13 25.25
CA LYS A 80 -0.02 -5.41 26.33
C LYS A 80 0.82 -6.65 26.02
N ASP A 81 2.15 -6.51 26.16
CA ASP A 81 3.15 -7.58 26.05
C ASP A 81 3.12 -8.35 24.71
N ALA A 82 2.47 -7.80 23.69
CA ALA A 82 2.26 -8.47 22.41
C ALA A 82 3.55 -8.58 21.60
N ILE A 83 3.81 -9.78 21.08
CA ILE A 83 4.98 -10.07 20.24
C ILE A 83 4.52 -10.58 18.87
N TYR A 84 3.59 -11.52 18.84
CA TYR A 84 3.14 -12.16 17.59
C TYR A 84 1.79 -11.61 17.14
N ILE A 85 1.46 -11.77 15.85
CA ILE A 85 0.15 -11.37 15.31
C ILE A 85 -1.01 -11.93 16.13
N SER A 86 -0.94 -13.18 16.57
CA SER A 86 -1.99 -13.79 17.38
C SER A 86 -2.11 -13.20 18.80
N ASP A 87 -1.07 -12.50 19.29
CA ASP A 87 -1.13 -11.79 20.55
C ASP A 87 -1.91 -10.48 20.41
N TYR A 88 -2.05 -9.92 19.20
CA TYR A 88 -2.61 -8.58 19.00
C TYR A 88 -4.10 -8.56 19.35
N ALA A 89 -4.51 -7.56 20.11
CA ALA A 89 -5.91 -7.26 20.31
C ALA A 89 -6.55 -6.81 19.00
N ARG A 90 -7.83 -7.13 18.81
CA ARG A 90 -8.61 -6.72 17.64
C ARG A 90 -9.60 -5.62 18.00
N LEU A 91 -9.44 -4.46 17.36
CA LEU A 91 -10.47 -3.43 17.30
C LEU A 91 -11.30 -3.69 16.05
N ARG A 92 -12.56 -4.11 16.22
CA ARG A 92 -13.46 -4.49 15.13
C ARG A 92 -14.63 -3.53 15.04
N ILE A 93 -14.89 -2.99 13.85
CA ILE A 93 -16.10 -2.19 13.62
C ILE A 93 -17.33 -3.08 13.83
N ALA A 94 -18.20 -2.66 14.75
CA ALA A 94 -19.43 -3.36 15.10
C ALA A 94 -20.71 -2.60 14.69
N ASP A 95 -20.60 -1.31 14.38
CA ASP A 95 -21.69 -0.53 13.81
C ASP A 95 -21.59 -0.51 12.27
N PRO A 96 -22.61 -0.98 11.52
CA PRO A 96 -22.60 -0.93 10.06
C PRO A 96 -22.49 0.49 9.48
N ASN A 97 -22.85 1.54 10.22
CA ASN A 97 -22.73 2.93 9.78
C ASN A 97 -21.33 3.52 10.06
N LEU A 98 -20.52 2.87 10.89
CA LEU A 98 -19.18 3.34 11.21
C LEU A 98 -18.21 3.02 10.07
N MET A 99 -17.54 4.06 9.56
CA MET A 99 -16.54 3.95 8.50
C MET A 99 -15.10 4.11 8.99
N ARG A 100 -14.88 4.99 9.97
CA ARG A 100 -13.57 5.30 10.55
C ARG A 100 -13.45 4.62 11.91
N LEU A 101 -12.44 3.76 12.05
CA LEU A 101 -12.14 3.09 13.31
C LEU A 101 -11.31 4.00 14.23
N ILE A 102 -10.27 4.64 13.70
CA ILE A 102 -9.32 5.46 14.45
C ILE A 102 -9.21 6.85 13.83
N ASP A 103 -9.28 7.89 14.66
CA ASP A 103 -8.90 9.26 14.31
C ASP A 103 -7.74 9.74 15.17
N GLY A 104 -6.58 9.86 14.54
CA GLY A 104 -5.37 10.43 15.12
C GLY A 104 -5.01 11.79 14.53
N ALA A 105 -5.90 12.43 13.77
CA ALA A 105 -5.56 13.65 13.06
C ALA A 105 -5.18 14.81 14.01
N ARG A 106 -4.25 15.66 13.59
CA ARG A 106 -3.87 16.93 14.25
C ARG A 106 -3.22 16.78 15.63
N LEU A 107 -2.66 15.61 15.93
CA LEU A 107 -1.91 15.38 17.18
C LEU A 107 -0.46 15.00 16.89
N ALA A 108 0.47 15.53 17.68
CA ALA A 108 1.87 15.13 17.57
C ALA A 108 2.13 13.81 18.32
N GLY A 109 3.06 13.00 17.80
CA GLY A 109 3.70 11.91 18.52
C GLY A 109 2.83 10.70 18.91
N ILE A 110 1.58 10.62 18.46
CA ILE A 110 0.72 9.47 18.79
C ILE A 110 1.30 8.15 18.25
N VAL A 111 1.01 7.05 18.94
CA VAL A 111 1.51 5.72 18.55
C VAL A 111 0.37 4.70 18.53
N LEU A 112 0.18 4.07 17.37
CA LEU A 112 -0.68 2.89 17.20
C LEU A 112 0.22 1.67 16.97
N GLN A 113 0.15 0.67 17.86
CA GLN A 113 1.10 -0.44 17.83
C GLN A 113 0.51 -1.80 18.25
N HIS A 114 0.87 -2.87 17.53
CA HIS A 114 0.50 -4.25 17.86
C HIS A 114 -1.02 -4.46 17.97
N VAL A 115 -1.81 -3.85 17.08
CA VAL A 115 -3.27 -3.98 17.06
C VAL A 115 -3.73 -4.54 15.71
N ILE A 116 -4.78 -5.36 15.73
CA ILE A 116 -5.55 -5.76 14.55
C ILE A 116 -6.71 -4.78 14.38
N LEU A 117 -6.77 -4.14 13.22
CA LEU A 117 -7.76 -3.15 12.84
C LEU A 117 -8.67 -3.75 11.79
N ASP A 118 -9.86 -4.15 12.21
CA ASP A 118 -10.80 -4.91 11.40
C ASP A 118 -11.99 -4.05 10.99
N GLY A 119 -12.04 -3.70 9.70
CA GLY A 119 -13.17 -2.99 9.14
C GLY A 119 -14.46 -3.81 9.12
N ASN A 120 -14.41 -5.14 9.33
CA ASN A 120 -15.55 -6.04 9.39
C ASN A 120 -16.45 -6.04 8.13
N ARG A 121 -15.85 -5.79 6.96
CA ARG A 121 -16.55 -5.69 5.66
C ARG A 121 -17.41 -6.91 5.32
N TYR A 122 -16.98 -8.12 5.64
CA TYR A 122 -17.72 -9.33 5.25
C TYR A 122 -18.94 -9.62 6.14
N ARG A 123 -19.15 -8.84 7.21
CA ARG A 123 -20.39 -8.85 8.01
C ARG A 123 -21.25 -7.61 7.83
N HIS A 124 -20.63 -6.45 7.58
CA HIS A 124 -21.35 -5.17 7.45
C HIS A 124 -21.40 -4.62 6.02
N SER A 125 -20.94 -5.39 5.03
CA SER A 125 -20.75 -4.96 3.63
C SER A 125 -19.92 -3.68 3.51
N ILE A 126 -19.93 -3.02 2.35
CA ILE A 126 -19.37 -1.67 2.20
C ILE A 126 -20.38 -0.62 2.62
N VAL A 127 -19.92 0.60 2.90
CA VAL A 127 -20.82 1.75 2.97
C VAL A 127 -21.00 2.29 1.55
N PRO A 128 -22.23 2.37 1.00
CA PRO A 128 -22.46 2.89 -0.35
C PRO A 128 -22.00 4.34 -0.48
N LYS A 129 -21.33 4.69 -1.59
CA LYS A 129 -21.10 6.08 -1.98
C LYS A 129 -22.32 6.56 -2.76
N VAL A 130 -23.29 7.18 -2.10
CA VAL A 130 -24.37 7.83 -2.86
C VAL A 130 -23.74 9.01 -3.61
N GLY A 131 -23.65 8.91 -4.94
CA GLY A 131 -23.23 10.00 -5.82
C GLY A 131 -21.74 10.28 -5.96
N ILE A 132 -20.82 9.41 -5.50
CA ILE A 132 -19.37 9.64 -5.63
C ILE A 132 -18.65 8.47 -6.29
N THR A 133 -18.18 8.69 -7.52
CA THR A 133 -17.21 7.81 -8.20
C THR A 133 -15.81 8.43 -8.08
N GLY A 134 -14.84 7.66 -7.59
CA GLY A 134 -13.45 8.10 -7.33
C GLY A 134 -13.03 8.04 -5.85
N GLY A 135 -11.72 7.98 -5.61
CA GLY A 135 -11.04 7.82 -4.30
C GLY A 135 -11.09 9.04 -3.37
N GLY A 136 -12.26 9.63 -3.15
CA GLY A 136 -12.49 10.67 -2.16
C GLY A 136 -13.98 10.83 -1.93
N GLY A 137 -14.42 11.10 -0.70
CA GLY A 137 -15.85 11.27 -0.37
C GLY A 137 -16.32 10.50 0.87
N GLN A 138 -15.59 9.45 1.27
CA GLN A 138 -15.79 8.75 2.53
C GLN A 138 -14.58 8.99 3.45
N PRO A 139 -14.71 8.90 4.78
CA PRO A 139 -13.55 8.87 5.66
C PRO A 139 -12.77 7.56 5.44
N PRO A 140 -11.42 7.58 5.54
CA PRO A 140 -10.61 6.36 5.55
C PRO A 140 -10.80 5.62 6.89
N MET A 141 -10.39 4.34 6.94
CA MET A 141 -10.56 3.50 8.14
C MET A 141 -9.70 4.00 9.31
N VAL A 142 -8.47 4.46 9.04
CA VAL A 142 -7.58 5.11 10.00
C VAL A 142 -7.04 6.41 9.43
N VAL A 143 -7.09 7.47 10.24
CA VAL A 143 -6.55 8.79 9.89
C VAL A 143 -5.38 9.16 10.79
N PHE A 144 -4.26 9.50 10.15
CA PHE A 144 -3.07 10.14 10.72
C PHE A 144 -2.84 11.49 10.00
N GLY A 145 -1.89 12.27 10.47
CA GLY A 145 -1.49 13.55 9.88
C GLY A 145 -2.49 14.69 10.14
N GLY A 146 -2.60 15.63 9.21
CA GLY A 146 -3.36 16.86 9.38
C GLY A 146 -2.49 18.00 9.94
N ARG A 147 -3.04 19.21 9.98
CA ARG A 147 -2.33 20.40 10.47
C ARG A 147 -1.73 20.13 11.86
N ASP A 148 -0.47 20.51 12.03
CA ASP A 148 0.30 20.42 13.29
C ASP A 148 0.63 19.00 13.76
N ALA A 149 0.24 17.96 13.02
CA ALA A 149 0.66 16.60 13.32
C ALA A 149 2.13 16.38 12.91
N ASP A 150 2.94 15.93 13.86
CA ASP A 150 4.34 15.60 13.65
C ASP A 150 4.72 14.34 14.43
N GLY A 151 5.59 13.50 13.88
CA GLY A 151 6.19 12.39 14.63
C GLY A 151 5.25 11.23 14.99
N GLN A 152 4.09 11.11 14.36
CA GLN A 152 3.15 10.01 14.61
C GLN A 152 3.67 8.66 14.08
N LYS A 153 3.27 7.56 14.72
CA LYS A 153 3.78 6.22 14.39
C LYS A 153 2.67 5.16 14.30
N ALA A 154 2.65 4.41 13.21
CA ALA A 154 1.86 3.18 13.06
C ALA A 154 2.83 2.00 12.91
N LEU A 155 2.96 1.18 13.96
CA LEU A 155 4.01 0.18 14.09
C LEU A 155 3.45 -1.23 14.26
N ASN A 156 3.86 -2.15 13.38
CA ASN A 156 3.59 -3.58 13.54
C ASN A 156 2.10 -3.90 13.78
N ASN A 157 1.18 -3.23 13.07
CA ASN A 157 -0.25 -3.50 13.14
C ASN A 157 -0.70 -4.42 12.01
N VAL A 158 -1.90 -4.97 12.13
CA VAL A 158 -2.59 -5.64 11.02
C VAL A 158 -3.83 -4.83 10.66
N PHE A 159 -3.95 -4.43 9.40
CA PHE A 159 -5.15 -3.80 8.86
C PHE A 159 -5.86 -4.77 7.93
N MET A 160 -7.16 -4.96 8.10
CA MET A 160 -7.91 -5.88 7.25
C MET A 160 -9.36 -5.45 7.04
N SER A 161 -9.97 -6.04 6.01
CA SER A 161 -11.41 -5.94 5.75
C SER A 161 -11.89 -4.49 5.64
N THR A 162 -11.08 -3.60 5.05
CA THR A 162 -11.42 -2.18 4.90
C THR A 162 -12.69 -2.00 4.07
N ARG A 163 -13.60 -1.16 4.58
CA ARG A 163 -14.92 -0.84 4.00
C ARG A 163 -14.97 0.48 3.22
N THR A 164 -13.87 1.24 3.24
CA THR A 164 -13.76 2.60 2.70
C THR A 164 -12.66 2.67 1.63
N TRP A 165 -12.47 3.84 1.03
CA TRP A 165 -11.53 4.04 -0.08
C TRP A 165 -10.04 3.99 0.31
N SER A 166 -9.72 4.06 1.62
CA SER A 166 -8.34 3.99 2.10
C SER A 166 -8.28 3.39 3.49
N THR A 167 -7.33 2.48 3.68
CA THR A 167 -7.11 1.79 4.95
C THR A 167 -6.41 2.70 5.96
N LEU A 168 -5.25 3.26 5.60
CA LEU A 168 -4.51 4.23 6.41
C LEU A 168 -4.21 5.49 5.59
N LYS A 169 -4.80 6.62 5.99
CA LYS A 169 -4.56 7.93 5.36
C LYS A 169 -3.70 8.79 6.26
N VAL A 170 -2.62 9.32 5.71
CA VAL A 170 -1.85 10.42 6.30
C VAL A 170 -2.23 11.72 5.58
N ASN A 171 -2.94 12.59 6.30
CA ASN A 171 -3.39 13.87 5.78
C ASN A 171 -2.23 14.87 5.64
N GLY A 172 -2.34 15.78 4.66
CA GLY A 172 -1.38 16.86 4.44
C GLY A 172 -1.36 17.87 5.60
N GLY A 173 -0.35 18.75 5.60
CA GLY A 173 -0.09 19.67 6.71
C GLY A 173 0.64 19.03 7.90
N ALA A 174 1.03 17.76 7.77
CA ALA A 174 1.80 17.00 8.73
C ALA A 174 3.22 16.71 8.24
N SER A 175 4.09 16.26 9.15
CA SER A 175 5.46 15.81 8.84
C SER A 175 5.93 14.64 9.70
N ASN A 176 7.03 14.00 9.28
CA ASN A 176 7.80 13.06 10.08
C ASN A 176 7.00 11.85 10.60
N ILE A 177 6.06 11.36 9.78
CA ILE A 177 5.21 10.22 10.12
C ILE A 177 5.94 8.92 9.79
N LEU A 178 5.83 7.92 10.66
CA LEU A 178 6.43 6.60 10.46
C LEU A 178 5.35 5.51 10.37
N ILE A 179 5.35 4.77 9.26
CA ILE A 179 4.50 3.60 9.01
C ILE A 179 5.41 2.41 8.77
N GLU A 180 5.55 1.55 9.77
CA GLU A 180 6.56 0.49 9.76
C GLU A 180 6.05 -0.88 10.22
N GLY A 181 6.45 -1.93 9.50
CA GLY A 181 6.24 -3.32 9.94
C GLY A 181 4.78 -3.78 9.90
N ASN A 182 3.88 -2.99 9.32
CA ASN A 182 2.45 -3.30 9.29
C ASN A 182 2.12 -4.30 8.19
N ILE A 183 1.02 -5.02 8.39
CA ILE A 183 0.44 -5.96 7.42
C ILE A 183 -0.92 -5.42 6.98
N PHE A 184 -1.17 -5.34 5.68
CA PHE A 184 -2.44 -4.95 5.10
C PHE A 184 -3.01 -6.12 4.31
N LEU A 185 -4.19 -6.61 4.71
CA LEU A 185 -4.86 -7.76 4.10
C LEU A 185 -6.16 -7.32 3.44
N GLY A 186 -6.06 -6.97 2.16
CA GLY A 186 -7.17 -6.59 1.32
C GLY A 186 -7.75 -5.21 1.63
N ALA A 187 -7.76 -4.34 0.62
CA ALA A 187 -8.46 -3.07 0.65
C ALA A 187 -9.42 -3.01 -0.53
N GLY A 188 -10.71 -2.74 -0.34
CA GLY A 188 -11.67 -2.59 -1.44
C GLY A 188 -11.91 -3.85 -2.31
N VAL A 189 -12.72 -3.69 -3.37
CA VAL A 189 -13.04 -4.72 -4.37
C VAL A 189 -12.27 -4.46 -5.66
N GLY A 190 -11.71 -5.48 -6.31
CA GLY A 190 -11.00 -5.30 -7.58
C GLY A 190 -11.94 -5.00 -8.77
N PRO A 191 -11.42 -4.51 -9.91
CA PRO A 191 -12.24 -4.12 -11.08
C PRO A 191 -13.16 -5.24 -11.61
N ARG A 192 -12.75 -6.51 -11.53
CA ARG A 192 -13.54 -7.69 -11.92
C ARG A 192 -14.48 -8.20 -10.82
N GLY A 193 -14.57 -7.54 -9.66
CA GLY A 193 -15.38 -8.00 -8.53
C GLY A 193 -14.67 -8.97 -7.58
N ASN A 194 -13.37 -9.20 -7.77
CA ASN A 194 -12.60 -10.01 -6.80
C ASN A 194 -12.51 -9.28 -5.45
N GLY A 195 -12.73 -9.97 -4.34
CA GLY A 195 -12.73 -9.40 -2.99
C GLY A 195 -14.10 -8.90 -2.52
N ARG A 196 -15.13 -8.95 -3.38
CA ARG A 196 -16.45 -8.39 -3.09
C ARG A 196 -17.20 -9.18 -2.04
N GLU A 197 -17.97 -8.47 -1.23
CA GLU A 197 -19.06 -9.06 -0.46
C GLU A 197 -20.27 -9.33 -1.38
N LYS A 198 -21.17 -10.24 -1.02
CA LYS A 198 -22.28 -10.73 -1.86
C LYS A 198 -23.20 -9.60 -2.34
N ALA A 199 -23.54 -8.67 -1.45
CA ALA A 199 -24.42 -7.53 -1.73
C ALA A 199 -23.67 -6.32 -2.32
N GLU A 200 -22.34 -6.40 -2.46
CA GLU A 200 -21.53 -5.30 -2.95
C GLU A 200 -21.73 -5.09 -4.46
N VAL A 201 -22.58 -4.13 -4.80
CA VAL A 201 -22.73 -3.55 -6.14
C VAL A 201 -21.66 -2.46 -6.34
N PRO A 202 -21.26 -2.20 -7.59
CA PRO A 202 -19.90 -1.77 -7.86
C PRO A 202 -19.67 -0.37 -7.31
N PHE A 203 -18.62 -0.26 -6.51
CA PHE A 203 -17.56 0.76 -6.60
C PHE A 203 -16.99 1.00 -5.22
N ASN A 204 -15.80 0.46 -4.93
CA ASN A 204 -14.85 1.00 -3.96
C ASN A 204 -13.51 0.25 -4.06
N TRP A 205 -12.60 0.78 -4.87
CA TRP A 205 -11.19 0.45 -4.73
C TRP A 205 -10.67 1.06 -3.43
N GLY A 206 -9.67 0.39 -2.86
CA GLY A 206 -9.07 0.77 -1.59
C GLY A 206 -7.56 0.91 -1.71
N ASP A 207 -7.05 2.06 -1.30
CA ASP A 207 -5.63 2.23 -0.99
C ASP A 207 -5.29 1.51 0.31
N ALA A 208 -4.10 0.91 0.41
CA ALA A 208 -3.59 0.49 1.71
C ALA A 208 -3.00 1.68 2.49
N VAL A 209 -2.09 2.44 1.86
CA VAL A 209 -1.52 3.66 2.44
C VAL A 209 -1.67 4.84 1.49
N SER A 210 -2.37 5.87 1.96
CA SER A 210 -2.55 7.13 1.25
C SER A 210 -1.77 8.23 1.97
N CYS A 211 -0.76 8.85 1.35
CA CYS A 211 0.13 9.81 2.05
C CYS A 211 0.20 11.17 1.37
N ALA A 212 -0.18 12.22 2.10
CA ALA A 212 -0.11 13.63 1.66
C ALA A 212 0.87 14.48 2.50
N ALA A 213 1.47 13.89 3.53
CA ALA A 213 2.42 14.55 4.42
C ALA A 213 3.86 14.49 3.87
N LYS A 214 4.65 15.52 4.18
CA LYS A 214 6.09 15.56 3.86
C LYS A 214 6.88 14.68 4.83
N ASN A 215 8.11 14.32 4.46
CA ASN A 215 9.06 13.59 5.32
C ASN A 215 8.46 12.34 5.99
N THR A 216 7.55 11.66 5.32
CA THR A 216 6.89 10.45 5.84
C THR A 216 7.64 9.22 5.38
N ILE A 217 7.92 8.30 6.30
CA ILE A 217 8.61 7.04 6.01
C ILE A 217 7.58 5.91 6.06
N VAL A 218 7.38 5.23 4.93
CA VAL A 218 6.59 4.01 4.81
C VAL A 218 7.56 2.88 4.52
N ARG A 219 7.87 2.03 5.51
CA ARG A 219 8.89 1.01 5.34
C ARG A 219 8.56 -0.36 5.91
N ASN A 220 9.10 -1.39 5.28
CA ASN A 220 9.01 -2.75 5.78
C ASN A 220 7.56 -3.23 6.03
N ASN A 221 6.58 -2.73 5.26
CA ASN A 221 5.19 -3.16 5.35
C ASN A 221 4.91 -4.28 4.34
N LEU A 222 4.03 -5.22 4.68
CA LEU A 222 3.50 -6.25 3.79
C LEU A 222 2.07 -5.88 3.38
N ILE A 223 1.85 -5.63 2.10
CA ILE A 223 0.56 -5.22 1.55
C ILE A 223 0.09 -6.27 0.57
N ILE A 224 -1.01 -6.96 0.88
CA ILE A 224 -1.61 -8.01 0.05
C ILE A 224 -2.98 -7.56 -0.43
N ASP A 225 -3.21 -7.70 -1.74
CA ASP A 225 -4.45 -7.38 -2.43
C ASP A 225 -4.96 -5.93 -2.20
N PRO A 226 -4.11 -4.87 -2.34
CA PRO A 226 -4.64 -3.51 -2.46
C PRO A 226 -5.39 -3.39 -3.80
N THR A 227 -6.57 -2.77 -3.82
CA THR A 227 -7.36 -2.71 -5.08
C THR A 227 -7.27 -1.40 -5.83
N ASP A 228 -6.95 -0.30 -5.12
CA ASP A 228 -6.53 0.94 -5.76
C ASP A 228 -5.00 0.96 -5.78
N VAL A 229 -4.37 1.50 -4.73
CA VAL A 229 -2.91 1.59 -4.63
C VAL A 229 -2.38 0.91 -3.36
N GLY A 230 -1.22 0.24 -3.46
CA GLY A 230 -0.48 -0.17 -2.27
C GLY A 230 -0.04 1.04 -1.44
N ILE A 231 0.76 1.92 -2.02
CA ILE A 231 1.21 3.18 -1.42
C ILE A 231 1.05 4.31 -2.43
N VAL A 232 0.34 5.39 -2.09
CA VAL A 232 0.26 6.59 -2.92
C VAL A 232 0.82 7.81 -2.21
N PHE A 233 1.66 8.57 -2.90
CA PHE A 233 2.09 9.90 -2.47
C PHE A 233 1.34 10.98 -3.27
N TYR A 234 0.63 11.87 -2.57
CA TYR A 234 -0.16 12.97 -3.16
C TYR A 234 0.67 14.26 -3.36
N GLY A 235 1.91 14.12 -3.84
CA GLY A 235 2.95 15.13 -3.67
C GLY A 235 3.37 15.16 -2.21
N ALA A 236 4.45 14.47 -1.87
CA ALA A 236 4.90 14.25 -0.50
C ALA A 236 6.42 14.41 -0.45
N PRO A 237 6.95 15.65 -0.57
CA PRO A 237 8.38 15.90 -0.67
C PRO A 237 9.11 15.37 0.58
N GLY A 238 10.33 14.86 0.37
CA GLY A 238 11.14 14.24 1.44
C GLY A 238 10.65 12.88 1.96
N SER A 239 9.53 12.35 1.46
CA SER A 239 8.97 11.07 1.94
C SER A 239 9.66 9.85 1.32
N ILE A 240 9.71 8.75 2.05
CA ILE A 240 10.42 7.53 1.65
C ILE A 240 9.46 6.33 1.67
N ALA A 241 9.39 5.57 0.57
CA ALA A 241 8.83 4.23 0.56
C ALA A 241 9.95 3.21 0.35
N GLU A 242 10.28 2.42 1.38
CA GLU A 242 11.39 1.46 1.29
C GLU A 242 11.14 0.08 1.88
N ASN A 243 11.73 -0.94 1.26
CA ASN A 243 11.70 -2.32 1.76
C ASN A 243 10.28 -2.88 1.99
N ASN A 244 9.26 -2.29 1.36
CA ASN A 244 7.89 -2.80 1.44
C ASN A 244 7.70 -3.95 0.45
N VAL A 245 6.72 -4.80 0.75
CA VAL A 245 6.18 -5.78 -0.19
C VAL A 245 4.77 -5.36 -0.58
N ILE A 246 4.49 -5.30 -1.88
CA ILE A 246 3.14 -5.10 -2.41
C ILE A 246 2.81 -6.27 -3.33
N ALA A 247 1.77 -7.04 -3.02
CA ALA A 247 1.41 -8.23 -3.75
C ALA A 247 -0.07 -8.27 -4.15
N SER A 248 -0.35 -8.63 -5.41
CA SER A 248 -1.70 -8.91 -5.89
C SER A 248 -1.85 -10.42 -6.11
N ILE A 249 -2.67 -11.07 -5.28
CA ILE A 249 -2.83 -12.52 -5.19
C ILE A 249 -4.18 -12.96 -5.75
N SER A 250 -5.28 -12.34 -5.33
CA SER A 250 -6.61 -12.58 -5.91
C SER A 250 -7.28 -11.32 -6.44
N ARG A 251 -6.84 -10.14 -5.98
CA ARG A 251 -7.43 -8.86 -6.39
C ARG A 251 -6.45 -8.05 -7.20
N GLU A 252 -6.96 -7.44 -8.26
CA GLU A 252 -6.13 -6.57 -9.07
C GLU A 252 -5.87 -5.27 -8.32
N SER A 253 -4.65 -4.76 -8.45
CA SER A 253 -4.24 -3.45 -7.96
C SER A 253 -4.03 -2.51 -9.15
N LEU A 254 -4.55 -1.30 -9.06
CA LEU A 254 -4.33 -0.28 -10.09
C LEU A 254 -2.89 0.24 -10.06
N GLY A 255 -2.29 0.35 -8.87
CA GLY A 255 -0.90 0.77 -8.69
C GLY A 255 -0.23 0.12 -7.49
N ALA A 256 1.07 -0.22 -7.56
CA ALA A 256 1.77 -0.66 -6.35
C ALA A 256 2.29 0.52 -5.52
N ILE A 257 3.12 1.38 -6.12
CA ILE A 257 3.60 2.63 -5.48
C ILE A 257 3.42 3.80 -6.45
N ASN A 258 2.48 4.70 -6.17
CA ASN A 258 2.11 5.78 -7.08
C ASN A 258 2.85 7.09 -6.79
N LEU A 259 3.42 7.66 -7.86
CA LEU A 259 3.94 9.03 -7.94
C LEU A 259 3.19 9.77 -9.07
N VAL A 260 1.86 9.91 -8.94
CA VAL A 260 0.98 10.37 -10.03
C VAL A 260 0.17 11.61 -9.69
N ASP A 261 0.12 12.00 -8.42
CA ASP A 261 -0.74 13.06 -7.95
C ASP A 261 0.06 14.35 -7.75
N GLY A 262 -0.27 15.37 -8.56
CA GLY A 262 0.17 16.75 -8.36
C GLY A 262 -0.98 17.57 -7.80
N ILE A 263 -1.19 17.50 -6.48
CA ILE A 263 -2.29 18.21 -5.79
C ILE A 263 -1.72 19.17 -4.75
N LEU A 264 -0.79 18.70 -3.94
CA LEU A 264 -0.15 19.49 -2.88
C LEU A 264 1.27 19.89 -3.30
N TYR A 265 1.78 20.96 -2.69
CA TYR A 265 3.14 21.50 -2.88
C TYR A 265 3.44 21.95 -4.34
N PRO A 266 2.73 22.97 -4.86
CA PRO A 266 3.05 23.55 -6.16
C PRO A 266 4.43 24.25 -6.12
N LEU A 267 5.17 24.16 -7.22
CA LEU A 267 6.47 24.80 -7.43
C LEU A 267 6.37 26.11 -8.22
N ASN A 268 5.21 26.36 -8.83
CA ASN A 268 4.91 27.55 -9.60
C ASN A 268 3.41 27.88 -9.51
N GLU A 269 3.05 29.08 -9.94
CA GLU A 269 1.65 29.56 -9.98
C GLU A 269 1.00 29.39 -11.37
N ASP A 270 1.74 28.86 -12.36
CA ASP A 270 1.25 28.61 -13.72
C ASP A 270 0.13 27.55 -13.70
N LYS A 271 -1.10 27.98 -13.99
CA LYS A 271 -2.28 27.10 -14.01
C LYS A 271 -2.39 26.23 -15.25
N GLU A 272 -1.75 26.63 -16.35
CA GLU A 272 -1.75 25.88 -17.61
C GLU A 272 -0.68 24.80 -17.61
N ASN A 273 0.48 25.08 -17.01
CA ASN A 273 1.56 24.12 -16.80
C ASN A 273 2.03 24.05 -15.33
N PRO A 274 1.15 23.60 -14.43
CA PRO A 274 1.47 23.54 -13.01
C PRO A 274 2.52 22.45 -12.74
N ARG A 275 3.44 22.76 -11.83
CA ARG A 275 4.56 21.91 -11.42
C ARG A 275 4.42 21.59 -9.94
N TYR A 276 4.69 20.36 -9.55
CA TYR A 276 4.51 19.87 -8.18
C TYR A 276 5.77 19.21 -7.62
N ASP A 277 6.03 19.44 -6.34
CA ASP A 277 7.26 19.05 -5.68
C ASP A 277 7.24 17.58 -5.22
N TYR A 278 8.21 16.82 -5.72
CA TYR A 278 8.56 15.47 -5.28
C TYR A 278 10.05 15.38 -4.89
N ARG A 279 10.74 16.51 -4.72
CA ARG A 279 12.16 16.52 -4.35
C ARG A 279 12.35 15.84 -3.00
N GLY A 280 13.37 14.99 -2.93
CA GLY A 280 13.65 14.17 -1.76
C GLY A 280 12.65 13.02 -1.54
N THR A 281 11.61 12.88 -2.37
CA THR A 281 10.78 11.66 -2.35
C THR A 281 11.58 10.49 -2.92
N ILE A 282 11.70 9.40 -2.15
CA ILE A 282 12.51 8.23 -2.52
C ILE A 282 11.64 6.96 -2.48
N VAL A 283 11.61 6.21 -3.58
CA VAL A 283 11.01 4.88 -3.65
C VAL A 283 12.10 3.85 -3.90
N ARG A 284 12.46 3.05 -2.89
CA ARG A 284 13.60 2.13 -3.02
C ARG A 284 13.46 0.76 -2.41
N ASN A 285 14.13 -0.22 -3.00
CA ASN A 285 14.26 -1.58 -2.45
C ASN A 285 12.92 -2.28 -2.15
N ASN A 286 11.81 -1.85 -2.77
CA ASN A 286 10.52 -2.49 -2.60
C ASN A 286 10.41 -3.73 -3.49
N TYR A 287 9.64 -4.72 -3.05
CA TYR A 287 9.34 -5.94 -3.81
C TYR A 287 7.87 -5.94 -4.20
N ILE A 288 7.60 -5.85 -5.51
CA ILE A 288 6.25 -5.71 -6.07
C ILE A 288 5.92 -6.99 -6.83
N ASP A 289 4.91 -7.73 -6.41
CA ASP A 289 4.59 -9.06 -6.94
C ASP A 289 3.16 -9.15 -7.50
N ALA A 290 3.04 -9.17 -8.83
CA ALA A 290 1.80 -9.51 -9.50
C ALA A 290 1.63 -11.05 -9.53
N PHE A 291 1.54 -11.65 -8.36
CA PHE A 291 1.68 -13.09 -8.15
C PHE A 291 0.53 -13.88 -8.80
N GLY A 292 -0.70 -13.53 -8.45
CA GLY A 292 -1.93 -14.24 -8.84
C GLY A 292 -3.02 -13.33 -9.37
N SER A 293 -2.79 -12.02 -9.39
CA SER A 293 -3.69 -11.04 -9.96
C SER A 293 -2.90 -9.83 -10.46
N ARG A 294 -3.53 -9.07 -11.36
CA ARG A 294 -2.86 -8.01 -12.11
C ARG A 294 -2.50 -6.83 -11.21
N ILE A 295 -1.24 -6.41 -11.28
CA ILE A 295 -0.85 -5.03 -10.93
C ILE A 295 -0.81 -4.27 -12.25
N HIS A 296 -1.68 -3.28 -12.40
CA HIS A 296 -1.79 -2.51 -13.64
C HIS A 296 -0.49 -1.75 -13.89
N ILE A 297 0.01 -1.02 -12.91
CA ILE A 297 1.30 -0.32 -13.01
C ILE A 297 2.06 -0.48 -11.70
N ALA A 298 3.28 -1.04 -11.74
CA ALA A 298 4.05 -1.23 -10.52
C ALA A 298 4.42 0.14 -9.91
N ILE A 299 5.06 1.02 -10.68
CA ILE A 299 5.40 2.37 -10.23
C ILE A 299 5.10 3.37 -11.36
N PRO A 300 3.88 3.92 -11.40
CA PRO A 300 3.57 5.01 -12.32
C PRO A 300 4.19 6.32 -11.82
N MET A 301 4.88 7.02 -12.71
CA MET A 301 5.50 8.31 -12.50
C MET A 301 4.90 9.32 -13.48
N GLY A 302 4.12 10.24 -12.92
CA GLY A 302 3.51 11.36 -13.61
C GLY A 302 2.00 11.22 -13.86
N PRO A 303 1.27 12.34 -13.95
CA PRO A 303 -0.18 12.33 -13.67
C PRO A 303 -1.02 11.82 -14.84
N GLY A 304 -0.60 12.09 -16.07
CA GLY A 304 -1.31 11.65 -17.28
C GLY A 304 -1.32 10.12 -17.45
N VAL A 305 -0.31 9.44 -16.88
CA VAL A 305 -0.22 7.97 -16.89
C VAL A 305 -1.40 7.33 -16.17
N TRP A 306 -1.82 7.96 -15.06
CA TRP A 306 -2.95 7.53 -14.25
C TRP A 306 -4.27 8.10 -14.76
N ALA A 307 -4.36 9.43 -14.84
CA ALA A 307 -5.58 10.16 -15.14
C ALA A 307 -5.35 11.20 -16.26
N PRO A 308 -5.85 10.96 -17.48
CA PRO A 308 -5.65 11.84 -18.64
C PRO A 308 -6.04 13.29 -18.42
N LYS A 309 -7.03 13.56 -17.57
CA LYS A 309 -7.44 14.92 -17.20
C LYS A 309 -6.31 15.73 -16.53
N HIS A 310 -5.30 15.06 -15.98
CA HIS A 310 -4.14 15.67 -15.32
C HIS A 310 -2.87 15.70 -16.17
N ARG A 311 -2.97 15.38 -17.48
CA ARG A 311 -1.82 15.32 -18.40
C ARG A 311 -1.01 16.62 -18.56
N HIS A 312 -1.56 17.76 -18.14
CA HIS A 312 -0.88 19.06 -18.16
C HIS A 312 0.02 19.31 -16.92
N LYS A 313 -0.11 18.50 -15.86
CA LYS A 313 0.64 18.68 -14.61
C LYS A 313 1.99 17.97 -14.65
N THR A 314 3.07 18.65 -14.25
CA THR A 314 4.43 18.07 -14.20
C THR A 314 4.87 17.80 -12.77
N LEU A 315 5.41 16.61 -12.51
CA LEU A 315 5.99 16.25 -11.20
C LEU A 315 7.51 16.38 -11.23
N VAL A 316 8.13 16.86 -10.15
CA VAL A 316 9.55 17.26 -10.18
C VAL A 316 10.37 16.61 -9.06
N GLY A 317 11.46 15.91 -9.41
CA GLY A 317 12.57 15.64 -8.48
C GLY A 317 12.58 14.35 -7.66
N ALA A 318 11.74 13.35 -7.95
CA ALA A 318 11.76 12.09 -7.20
C ALA A 318 12.94 11.18 -7.56
N THR A 319 13.30 10.27 -6.64
CA THR A 319 14.28 9.20 -6.89
C THR A 319 13.64 7.81 -6.74
N VAL A 320 13.82 6.92 -7.71
CA VAL A 320 13.24 5.58 -7.73
C VAL A 320 14.31 4.53 -8.05
N HIS A 321 14.72 3.71 -7.09
CA HIS A 321 15.84 2.79 -7.32
C HIS A 321 15.82 1.47 -6.55
N GLY A 322 16.51 0.45 -7.06
CA GLY A 322 16.66 -0.83 -6.35
C GLY A 322 15.36 -1.64 -6.17
N ASN A 323 14.24 -1.23 -6.79
CA ASN A 323 12.97 -1.94 -6.66
C ASN A 323 12.97 -3.19 -7.54
N THR A 324 12.29 -4.25 -7.08
CA THR A 324 12.11 -5.49 -7.85
C THR A 324 10.65 -5.69 -8.21
N ILE A 325 10.36 -5.88 -9.50
CA ILE A 325 9.04 -6.28 -9.98
C ILE A 325 9.07 -7.77 -10.31
N ALA A 326 8.11 -8.53 -9.78
CA ALA A 326 7.98 -9.96 -9.92
C ALA A 326 6.53 -10.37 -10.28
N GLY A 327 6.32 -11.68 -10.41
CA GLY A 327 5.00 -12.26 -10.63
C GLY A 327 4.65 -12.51 -12.09
N GLY A 328 3.60 -13.28 -12.31
CA GLY A 328 3.15 -13.71 -13.64
C GLY A 328 2.06 -12.84 -14.26
N ALA A 329 1.52 -11.87 -13.52
CA ALA A 329 0.34 -11.10 -13.90
C ALA A 329 0.61 -9.59 -14.08
N ALA A 330 1.85 -9.13 -14.17
CA ALA A 330 2.15 -7.71 -14.30
C ALA A 330 1.65 -7.16 -15.65
N ALA A 331 1.09 -5.94 -15.66
CA ALA A 331 0.80 -5.23 -16.91
C ALA A 331 1.90 -4.21 -17.24
N TYR A 332 2.19 -3.25 -16.36
CA TYR A 332 3.28 -2.30 -16.55
C TYR A 332 4.20 -2.27 -15.34
N GLY A 333 5.50 -2.13 -15.57
CA GLY A 333 6.50 -1.98 -14.52
C GLY A 333 6.63 -0.53 -14.06
N LEU A 334 7.80 0.07 -14.29
CA LEU A 334 8.04 1.49 -14.06
C LEU A 334 7.69 2.27 -15.33
N ILE A 335 6.82 3.27 -15.18
CA ILE A 335 6.34 4.08 -16.30
C ILE A 335 6.60 5.54 -16.00
N ALA A 336 7.25 6.27 -16.90
CA ALA A 336 7.50 7.70 -16.77
C ALA A 336 6.80 8.50 -17.88
N GLY A 337 6.01 9.49 -17.49
CA GLY A 337 5.43 10.44 -18.44
C GLY A 337 4.89 11.68 -17.74
N ARG A 338 5.33 12.86 -18.17
CA ARG A 338 5.07 14.16 -17.55
C ARG A 338 5.77 14.32 -16.19
N VAL A 339 7.06 14.01 -16.19
CA VAL A 339 7.97 14.16 -15.05
C VAL A 339 9.24 14.90 -15.46
N ASP A 340 9.84 15.61 -14.50
CA ASP A 340 11.05 16.40 -14.72
C ASP A 340 12.07 16.18 -13.60
N SER A 341 13.35 16.07 -13.96
CA SER A 341 14.46 15.91 -13.00
C SER A 341 14.32 14.69 -12.07
N PHE A 342 13.71 13.60 -12.54
CA PHE A 342 13.65 12.33 -11.80
C PHE A 342 14.96 11.55 -11.97
N SER A 343 15.35 10.78 -10.96
CA SER A 343 16.46 9.82 -11.03
C SER A 343 15.97 8.40 -10.81
N VAL A 344 16.04 7.56 -11.84
CA VAL A 344 15.49 6.20 -11.85
C VAL A 344 16.57 5.20 -12.27
N TYR A 345 17.05 4.37 -11.33
CA TYR A 345 18.20 3.49 -11.58
C TYR A 345 18.14 2.18 -10.77
N ASP A 346 18.90 1.16 -11.16
CA ASP A 346 19.03 -0.12 -10.44
C ASP A 346 17.71 -0.87 -10.16
N ASN A 347 16.62 -0.56 -10.86
CA ASN A 347 15.38 -1.32 -10.72
C ASN A 347 15.46 -2.57 -11.60
N LYS A 348 14.93 -3.68 -11.08
CA LYS A 348 14.94 -4.99 -11.74
C LYS A 348 13.52 -5.45 -12.00
N SER A 349 13.29 -6.04 -13.17
CA SER A 349 12.10 -6.84 -13.41
C SER A 349 12.45 -8.29 -13.70
N ILE A 350 11.79 -9.19 -12.97
CA ILE A 350 11.73 -10.64 -13.24
C ILE A 350 10.29 -11.07 -13.57
N ALA A 351 9.38 -10.11 -13.71
CA ALA A 351 7.97 -10.36 -13.95
C ALA A 351 7.69 -10.79 -15.40
N LYS A 352 6.49 -11.35 -15.61
CA LYS A 352 5.94 -11.56 -16.95
C LYS A 352 4.86 -10.52 -17.23
N TYR A 353 4.97 -9.89 -18.39
CA TYR A 353 4.12 -8.76 -18.78
C TYR A 353 3.05 -9.20 -19.75
N SER A 354 1.80 -9.05 -19.32
CA SER A 354 0.63 -9.14 -20.19
C SER A 354 -0.50 -8.37 -19.57
N GLY A 355 -1.40 -7.86 -20.40
CA GLY A 355 -2.60 -7.21 -19.90
C GLY A 355 -3.53 -7.00 -21.06
N ARG A 356 -4.82 -7.25 -20.84
CA ARG A 356 -5.89 -6.94 -21.78
C ARG A 356 -6.84 -5.94 -21.12
N GLY A 357 -7.42 -5.10 -21.96
CA GLY A 357 -8.28 -3.99 -21.56
C GLY A 357 -7.96 -2.73 -22.33
N GLU A 358 -8.86 -1.76 -22.23
CA GLU A 358 -8.82 -0.51 -22.97
C GLU A 358 -8.13 0.55 -22.11
N GLY A 359 -7.19 1.30 -22.70
CA GLY A 359 -6.67 2.54 -22.11
C GLY A 359 -7.68 3.65 -22.34
N LEU A 360 -7.36 4.67 -23.14
CA LEU A 360 -8.32 5.73 -23.45
C LEU A 360 -9.59 5.25 -24.16
N ASN A 361 -9.44 4.37 -25.16
CA ASN A 361 -10.53 3.63 -25.84
C ASN A 361 -9.93 2.53 -26.74
N ARG A 362 -10.80 1.72 -27.38
CA ARG A 362 -10.38 0.63 -28.30
C ARG A 362 -9.57 1.08 -29.51
N LYS A 363 -9.88 2.25 -30.09
CA LYS A 363 -9.26 2.76 -31.32
C LYS A 363 -7.91 3.42 -31.04
N LEU A 364 -7.69 3.85 -29.81
CA LEU A 364 -6.46 4.47 -29.35
C LEU A 364 -5.91 3.68 -28.14
N PRO A 365 -5.37 2.47 -28.37
CA PRO A 365 -4.77 1.69 -27.30
C PRO A 365 -3.48 2.35 -26.81
N PRO A 366 -3.18 2.26 -25.50
CA PRO A 366 -1.89 2.67 -24.98
C PRO A 366 -0.79 1.75 -25.52
N ASP A 367 0.45 2.04 -25.14
CA ASP A 367 1.57 1.15 -25.43
C ASP A 367 1.35 -0.29 -24.94
N GLU A 368 2.15 -1.23 -25.44
CA GLU A 368 2.08 -2.59 -24.96
C GLU A 368 2.66 -2.72 -23.53
N PRO A 369 2.09 -3.61 -22.70
CA PRO A 369 2.63 -4.02 -21.40
C PRO A 369 4.14 -4.28 -21.42
N GLY A 370 4.87 -3.68 -20.47
CA GLY A 370 6.33 -3.83 -20.41
C GLY A 370 6.95 -3.33 -19.10
N PRO A 371 8.24 -3.65 -18.88
CA PRO A 371 8.91 -3.41 -17.60
C PRO A 371 9.33 -1.96 -17.36
N PHE A 372 9.86 -1.27 -18.38
CA PHE A 372 10.43 0.07 -18.25
C PHE A 372 10.10 0.86 -19.52
N ILE A 373 9.13 1.78 -19.42
CA ILE A 373 8.66 2.56 -20.59
C ILE A 373 8.57 4.03 -20.20
N TYR A 374 9.00 4.92 -21.10
CA TYR A 374 8.88 6.37 -20.89
C TYR A 374 8.37 7.10 -22.13
N ASP A 375 7.74 8.26 -21.92
CA ASP A 375 7.41 9.18 -22.99
C ASP A 375 8.56 10.17 -23.19
N PRO A 376 9.31 10.11 -24.31
CA PRO A 376 10.49 10.96 -24.52
C PRO A 376 10.14 12.45 -24.66
N LYS A 377 8.90 12.80 -25.03
CA LYS A 377 8.47 14.21 -25.15
C LYS A 377 8.07 14.81 -23.82
N LEU A 378 7.67 13.97 -22.86
CA LEU A 378 7.11 14.40 -21.57
C LEU A 378 8.01 14.02 -20.38
N THR A 379 9.23 13.53 -20.63
CA THR A 379 10.18 13.15 -19.59
C THR A 379 11.45 13.95 -19.76
N THR A 380 11.58 15.05 -19.01
CA THR A 380 12.64 16.06 -19.22
C THR A 380 13.67 16.03 -18.09
N ASN A 381 14.95 16.27 -18.41
CA ASN A 381 16.05 16.33 -17.42
C ASN A 381 16.16 15.11 -16.48
N CYS A 382 15.58 13.97 -16.86
CA CYS A 382 15.58 12.77 -16.03
C CYS A 382 16.82 11.91 -16.31
N LYS A 383 17.30 11.24 -15.26
CA LYS A 383 18.30 10.17 -15.37
C LYS A 383 17.58 8.84 -15.28
N LEU A 384 17.40 8.16 -16.42
CA LEU A 384 16.76 6.84 -16.47
C LEU A 384 17.80 5.75 -16.74
N GLN A 385 17.65 4.59 -16.10
CA GLN A 385 18.43 3.39 -16.42
C GLN A 385 18.24 2.95 -17.88
N LYS A 386 19.27 2.31 -18.43
CA LYS A 386 19.37 1.92 -19.85
C LYS A 386 18.25 1.01 -20.35
N GLU A 387 17.58 0.28 -19.45
CA GLU A 387 16.50 -0.65 -19.82
C GLU A 387 15.21 0.08 -20.24
N PHE A 388 15.06 1.37 -19.94
CA PHE A 388 13.90 2.16 -20.37
C PHE A 388 13.82 2.25 -21.88
N GLN A 389 12.63 1.94 -22.42
CA GLN A 389 12.33 2.09 -23.84
C GLN A 389 11.37 3.25 -24.07
N PRO A 390 11.57 4.05 -25.13
CA PRO A 390 10.60 5.07 -25.50
C PRO A 390 9.27 4.40 -25.88
N CYS A 391 8.17 5.02 -25.51
CA CYS A 391 6.86 4.56 -25.93
C CYS A 391 6.71 4.65 -27.45
N ARG A 392 6.08 3.64 -28.04
CA ARG A 392 5.67 3.56 -29.46
C ARG A 392 4.29 4.16 -29.68
N ARG A 393 3.43 4.11 -28.66
CA ARG A 393 2.11 4.76 -28.65
C ARG A 393 2.11 5.84 -27.56
N HIS A 394 0.99 6.04 -26.87
CA HIS A 394 0.91 6.94 -25.73
C HIS A 394 1.00 6.18 -24.41
N LEU A 395 1.41 6.89 -23.35
CA LEU A 395 1.38 6.40 -21.98
C LEU A 395 0.21 6.96 -21.16
N LEU A 396 -0.74 7.65 -21.78
CA LEU A 396 -1.94 8.14 -21.09
C LEU A 396 -2.89 7.00 -20.69
N HIS A 397 -3.39 7.02 -19.45
CA HIS A 397 -4.36 6.08 -18.90
C HIS A 397 -4.00 4.59 -19.03
N LEU A 398 -2.99 4.14 -18.29
CA LEU A 398 -2.57 2.74 -18.31
C LEU A 398 -3.41 1.82 -17.41
N LEU A 399 -4.50 2.34 -16.83
CA LEU A 399 -5.51 1.61 -16.08
C LEU A 399 -6.40 0.80 -17.03
N ARG A 400 -5.86 -0.31 -17.57
CA ARG A 400 -6.50 -1.23 -18.54
C ARG A 400 -7.72 -2.01 -18.01
N CYS A 401 -8.62 -1.34 -17.31
CA CYS A 401 -9.90 -1.84 -16.83
C CYS A 401 -11.03 -0.79 -16.97
N ASN A 402 -10.70 0.49 -17.18
CA ASN A 402 -11.66 1.59 -16.95
C ASN A 402 -12.70 1.79 -18.06
N HIS A 403 -12.45 1.32 -19.28
CA HIS A 403 -13.35 1.55 -20.42
C HIS A 403 -13.96 0.27 -21.00
N GLY A 404 -13.80 -0.88 -20.31
CA GLY A 404 -14.37 -2.16 -20.73
C GLY A 404 -15.84 -2.35 -20.38
N LYS A 405 -16.48 -3.35 -21.02
CA LYS A 405 -17.83 -3.82 -20.67
C LYS A 405 -17.93 -4.18 -19.19
N THR A 406 -19.11 -4.01 -18.62
CA THR A 406 -19.44 -4.46 -17.27
C THR A 406 -20.53 -5.53 -17.28
N ASN A 407 -20.61 -6.31 -16.21
CA ASN A 407 -21.75 -7.19 -15.92
C ASN A 407 -22.92 -6.40 -15.31
N GLU A 408 -24.01 -7.09 -14.99
CA GLU A 408 -25.21 -6.57 -14.34
C GLU A 408 -24.94 -5.92 -12.97
N LEU A 409 -23.87 -6.35 -12.30
CA LEU A 409 -23.37 -5.77 -11.06
C LEU A 409 -22.30 -4.68 -11.30
N GLY A 410 -22.17 -4.20 -12.53
CA GLY A 410 -21.22 -3.17 -13.00
C GLY A 410 -19.72 -3.45 -12.77
N TYR A 411 -19.33 -4.70 -12.52
CA TYR A 411 -17.93 -5.13 -12.53
C TYR A 411 -17.45 -5.40 -13.94
N ARG A 412 -16.15 -5.17 -14.18
CA ARG A 412 -15.57 -5.25 -15.51
C ARG A 412 -15.45 -6.69 -16.00
N ILE A 413 -15.77 -6.90 -17.27
CA ILE A 413 -15.66 -8.18 -17.94
C ILE A 413 -14.62 -8.07 -19.06
N TYR A 414 -13.51 -8.79 -18.90
CA TYR A 414 -12.49 -8.89 -19.94
C TYR A 414 -11.58 -10.09 -19.70
N GLN A 415 -11.07 -10.63 -20.81
CA GLN A 415 -10.12 -11.74 -20.81
C GLN A 415 -8.83 -11.41 -20.07
N TYR A 416 -8.24 -12.43 -19.46
CA TYR A 416 -6.90 -12.35 -18.89
C TYR A 416 -5.85 -12.32 -20.01
N GLY A 417 -4.75 -11.60 -19.77
CA GLY A 417 -3.55 -11.71 -20.59
C GLY A 417 -2.95 -13.12 -20.56
N LYS A 418 -2.10 -13.43 -21.55
CA LYS A 418 -1.51 -14.77 -21.72
C LYS A 418 -0.71 -15.27 -20.51
N HIS A 419 -0.05 -14.38 -19.78
CA HIS A 419 0.71 -14.72 -18.57
C HIS A 419 -0.18 -14.62 -17.33
N GLU A 420 -1.00 -13.57 -17.27
CA GLU A 420 -1.96 -13.30 -16.20
C GLU A 420 -2.89 -14.51 -15.95
N VAL A 421 -3.44 -15.14 -16.98
CA VAL A 421 -4.35 -16.30 -16.80
C VAL A 421 -3.67 -17.46 -16.07
N ARG A 422 -2.40 -17.76 -16.39
CA ARG A 422 -1.66 -18.86 -15.77
C ARG A 422 -1.29 -18.52 -14.33
N ALA A 423 -0.98 -17.25 -14.07
CA ALA A 423 -0.70 -16.73 -12.74
C ALA A 423 -1.93 -16.83 -11.82
N VAL A 424 -3.10 -16.42 -12.32
CA VAL A 424 -4.39 -16.54 -11.62
C VAL A 424 -4.68 -17.98 -11.23
N ILE A 425 -4.49 -18.92 -12.16
CA ILE A 425 -4.74 -20.35 -11.90
C ILE A 425 -3.74 -20.88 -10.87
N ASN A 426 -2.44 -20.65 -11.04
CA ASN A 426 -1.43 -21.12 -10.09
C ASN A 426 -1.69 -20.61 -8.67
N ALA A 427 -2.01 -19.32 -8.51
CA ALA A 427 -2.29 -18.75 -7.20
C ALA A 427 -3.57 -19.33 -6.57
N ALA A 428 -4.63 -19.53 -7.36
CA ALA A 428 -5.87 -20.14 -6.88
C ALA A 428 -5.65 -21.58 -6.40
N TYR A 429 -4.91 -22.40 -7.15
CA TYR A 429 -4.61 -23.78 -6.76
C TYR A 429 -3.71 -23.84 -5.51
N LEU A 430 -2.71 -22.96 -5.41
CA LEU A 430 -1.85 -22.89 -4.22
C LEU A 430 -2.64 -22.46 -2.97
N GLU A 431 -3.45 -21.40 -3.06
CA GLU A 431 -4.24 -20.96 -1.91
C GLU A 431 -5.33 -21.95 -1.51
N MET A 432 -6.04 -22.54 -2.49
CA MET A 432 -7.21 -23.38 -2.21
C MET A 432 -6.85 -24.84 -2.00
N LEU A 433 -5.96 -25.42 -2.79
CA LEU A 433 -5.65 -26.86 -2.73
C LEU A 433 -4.29 -27.14 -2.09
N GLY A 434 -3.44 -26.13 -1.96
CA GLY A 434 -2.10 -26.28 -1.41
C GLY A 434 -1.11 -26.93 -2.39
N ARG A 435 -1.40 -26.91 -3.69
CA ARG A 435 -0.52 -27.50 -4.72
C ARG A 435 -0.58 -26.71 -6.01
N LYS A 436 0.33 -26.97 -6.94
CA LYS A 436 0.23 -26.45 -8.31
C LYS A 436 -0.81 -27.24 -9.11
N PRO A 437 -1.45 -26.63 -10.12
CA PRO A 437 -2.28 -27.36 -11.07
C PRO A 437 -1.42 -28.30 -11.91
N SER A 438 -1.97 -29.46 -12.26
CA SER A 438 -1.44 -30.31 -13.33
C SER A 438 -1.54 -29.61 -14.70
N GLN A 439 -0.86 -30.17 -15.70
CA GLN A 439 -0.91 -29.62 -17.07
C GLN A 439 -2.32 -29.62 -17.65
N LYS A 440 -3.10 -30.69 -17.40
CA LYS A 440 -4.48 -30.82 -17.84
C LYS A 440 -5.37 -29.77 -17.16
N GLU A 441 -5.31 -29.68 -15.83
CA GLU A 441 -6.04 -28.67 -15.05
C GLU A 441 -5.73 -27.25 -15.53
N MET A 442 -4.46 -26.94 -15.81
CA MET A 442 -4.05 -25.65 -16.36
C MET A 442 -4.70 -25.39 -17.73
N GLN A 443 -4.65 -26.35 -18.67
CA GLN A 443 -5.21 -26.18 -20.01
C GLN A 443 -6.73 -25.99 -19.98
N GLU A 444 -7.44 -26.85 -19.26
CA GLU A 444 -8.90 -26.79 -19.12
C GLU A 444 -9.35 -25.50 -18.43
N THR A 445 -8.66 -25.10 -17.35
CA THR A 445 -8.99 -23.87 -16.62
C THR A 445 -8.68 -22.62 -17.44
N VAL A 446 -7.60 -22.62 -18.24
CA VAL A 446 -7.32 -21.52 -19.19
C VAL A 446 -8.45 -21.38 -20.20
N ALA A 447 -8.88 -22.49 -20.81
CA ALA A 447 -9.96 -22.48 -21.79
C ALA A 447 -11.26 -21.92 -21.16
N TRP A 448 -11.63 -22.43 -19.99
CA TRP A 448 -12.81 -21.97 -19.26
C TRP A 448 -12.75 -20.49 -18.88
N LEU A 449 -11.63 -20.00 -18.32
CA LEU A 449 -11.49 -18.59 -17.94
C LEU A 449 -11.52 -17.66 -19.16
N GLN A 450 -10.95 -18.07 -20.29
CA GLN A 450 -10.94 -17.26 -21.51
C GLN A 450 -12.31 -17.21 -22.19
N GLN A 451 -13.07 -18.32 -22.14
CA GLN A 451 -14.42 -18.43 -22.70
C GLN A 451 -15.45 -17.69 -21.85
N THR A 452 -15.46 -17.95 -20.53
CA THR A 452 -16.49 -17.43 -19.62
C THR A 452 -16.15 -16.05 -19.06
N GLN A 453 -14.90 -15.62 -19.15
CA GLN A 453 -14.40 -14.38 -18.54
C GLN A 453 -14.63 -14.31 -17.02
N SER A 454 -14.71 -15.48 -16.38
CA SER A 454 -14.94 -15.64 -14.95
C SER A 454 -13.83 -15.01 -14.11
N THR A 455 -14.16 -14.64 -12.88
CA THR A 455 -13.25 -13.96 -11.95
C THR A 455 -12.28 -14.95 -11.28
N ALA A 456 -11.19 -14.42 -10.73
CA ALA A 456 -10.20 -15.21 -9.98
C ALA A 456 -10.80 -15.80 -8.70
N ASP A 457 -11.79 -15.12 -8.11
CA ASP A 457 -12.53 -15.63 -6.97
C ASP A 457 -13.56 -16.69 -7.37
N GLN A 458 -14.18 -16.60 -8.55
CA GLN A 458 -15.07 -17.66 -9.04
C GLN A 458 -14.31 -18.98 -9.20
N LEU A 459 -13.08 -18.93 -9.72
CA LEU A 459 -12.20 -20.10 -9.75
C LEU A 459 -11.98 -20.65 -8.33
N ARG A 460 -11.62 -19.81 -7.36
CA ARG A 460 -11.39 -20.24 -5.98
C ARG A 460 -12.63 -20.87 -5.34
N ARG A 461 -13.82 -20.28 -5.55
CA ARG A 461 -15.10 -20.83 -5.07
C ARG A 461 -15.40 -22.19 -5.72
N ASN A 462 -15.04 -22.40 -6.99
CA ASN A 462 -15.17 -23.71 -7.62
C ASN A 462 -14.19 -24.72 -7.01
N LEU A 463 -12.96 -24.32 -6.72
CA LEU A 463 -11.97 -25.18 -6.05
C LEU A 463 -12.40 -25.55 -4.62
N MET A 464 -13.01 -24.63 -3.87
CA MET A 464 -13.55 -24.89 -2.53
C MET A 464 -14.62 -26.01 -2.51
N LYS A 465 -15.33 -26.21 -3.63
CA LYS A 465 -16.36 -27.26 -3.76
C LYS A 465 -15.79 -28.63 -4.13
N THR A 466 -14.51 -28.73 -4.42
CA THR A 466 -13.90 -30.00 -4.82
C THR A 466 -13.76 -30.94 -3.61
N LYS A 467 -13.82 -32.25 -3.87
CA LYS A 467 -13.57 -33.26 -2.83
C LYS A 467 -12.20 -33.08 -2.18
N GLU A 468 -11.18 -32.72 -2.97
CA GLU A 468 -9.83 -32.48 -2.47
C GLU A 468 -9.79 -31.35 -1.43
N PHE A 469 -10.44 -30.22 -1.72
CA PHE A 469 -10.53 -29.12 -0.77
C PHE A 469 -11.22 -29.57 0.53
N ILE A 470 -12.39 -30.20 0.40
CA ILE A 470 -13.21 -30.61 1.54
C ILE A 470 -12.46 -31.62 2.42
N GLN A 471 -11.77 -32.59 1.82
CA GLN A 471 -10.97 -33.57 2.55
C GLN A 471 -9.80 -32.93 3.31
N LYS A 472 -9.19 -31.87 2.75
CA LYS A 472 -7.97 -31.27 3.32
C LYS A 472 -8.27 -30.15 4.33
N PHE A 473 -9.34 -29.40 4.12
CA PHE A 473 -9.64 -28.18 4.88
C PHE A 473 -11.02 -28.19 5.56
N GLY A 474 -11.80 -29.25 5.36
CA GLY A 474 -13.18 -29.33 5.82
C GLY A 474 -14.14 -28.61 4.88
N GLU A 475 -15.43 -28.74 5.19
CA GLU A 475 -16.49 -28.04 4.45
C GLU A 475 -16.55 -26.56 4.87
N ILE A 476 -16.28 -25.68 3.91
CA ILE A 476 -16.39 -24.23 4.08
C ILE A 476 -17.32 -23.73 2.98
N THR A 477 -18.35 -22.98 3.36
CA THR A 477 -19.27 -22.41 2.36
C THR A 477 -18.49 -21.51 1.40
N PRO A 478 -18.69 -21.64 0.08
CA PRO A 478 -18.04 -20.77 -0.89
C PRO A 478 -18.29 -19.29 -0.64
N ASP A 479 -19.39 -18.90 0.02
CA ASP A 479 -19.68 -17.51 0.42
C ASP A 479 -18.64 -16.97 1.42
N ASP A 480 -18.00 -17.83 2.22
CA ASP A 480 -16.95 -17.50 3.20
C ASP A 480 -15.52 -17.49 2.62
N LEU A 481 -15.36 -17.44 1.29
CA LEU A 481 -14.05 -17.38 0.63
C LEU A 481 -13.11 -16.33 1.26
N HIS A 482 -13.60 -15.12 1.53
CA HIS A 482 -12.76 -14.03 2.03
C HIS A 482 -12.39 -14.16 3.51
N PRO A 483 -13.33 -14.44 4.43
CA PRO A 483 -13.00 -14.86 5.80
C PRO A 483 -11.99 -16.01 5.84
N TYR A 484 -12.15 -17.04 5.00
CA TYR A 484 -11.20 -18.15 4.90
C TYR A 484 -9.81 -17.67 4.47
N ARG A 485 -9.70 -16.90 3.38
CA ARG A 485 -8.40 -16.38 2.90
C ARG A 485 -7.69 -15.50 3.93
N ILE A 486 -8.42 -14.60 4.60
CA ILE A 486 -7.83 -13.77 5.67
C ILE A 486 -7.26 -14.66 6.76
N SER A 487 -8.01 -15.68 7.20
CA SER A 487 -7.56 -16.62 8.23
C SER A 487 -6.33 -17.43 7.77
N LEU A 488 -6.32 -17.91 6.52
CA LEU A 488 -5.19 -18.60 5.92
C LEU A 488 -3.91 -17.76 5.98
N TRP A 489 -3.98 -16.51 5.50
CA TRP A 489 -2.83 -15.61 5.49
C TRP A 489 -2.40 -15.23 6.90
N MET A 490 -3.32 -14.84 7.78
CA MET A 490 -3.03 -14.50 9.18
C MET A 490 -2.29 -15.64 9.90
N ASN A 491 -2.82 -16.86 9.81
CA ASN A 491 -2.22 -18.03 10.48
C ASN A 491 -0.84 -18.38 9.90
N THR A 492 -0.68 -18.28 8.58
CA THR A 492 0.60 -18.53 7.91
C THR A 492 1.65 -17.50 8.33
N LEU A 493 1.29 -16.22 8.34
CA LEU A 493 2.19 -15.13 8.71
C LEU A 493 2.58 -15.20 10.20
N ASP A 494 1.62 -15.48 11.09
CA ASP A 494 1.88 -15.65 12.54
C ASP A 494 2.85 -16.81 12.80
N LYS A 495 2.62 -17.96 12.17
CA LYS A 495 3.51 -19.12 12.27
C LYS A 495 4.93 -18.77 11.82
N ILE A 496 5.07 -18.12 10.67
CA ILE A 496 6.39 -17.71 10.15
C ILE A 496 7.08 -16.73 11.10
N GLN A 497 6.36 -15.75 11.65
CA GLN A 497 6.92 -14.83 12.63
C GLN A 497 7.44 -15.57 13.87
N ARG A 498 6.65 -16.49 14.43
CA ARG A 498 7.04 -17.32 15.58
C ARG A 498 8.28 -18.14 15.30
N ASP A 499 8.31 -18.85 14.18
CA ASP A 499 9.44 -19.70 13.78
C ASP A 499 10.71 -18.85 13.56
N HIS A 500 10.56 -17.70 12.89
CA HIS A 500 11.65 -16.78 12.61
C HIS A 500 12.22 -16.15 13.88
N ILE A 501 11.38 -15.69 14.81
CA ILE A 501 11.80 -15.15 16.10
C ILE A 501 12.48 -16.25 16.93
N LYS A 502 11.92 -17.46 16.97
CA LYS A 502 12.52 -18.58 17.71
C LYS A 502 13.96 -18.85 17.23
N LYS A 503 14.16 -18.85 15.90
CA LYS A 503 15.44 -19.16 15.24
C LYS A 503 16.45 -18.01 15.26
N TYR A 504 16.03 -16.78 14.95
CA TYR A 504 16.93 -15.66 14.70
C TYR A 504 16.84 -14.53 15.74
N LYS A 505 15.95 -14.64 16.73
CA LYS A 505 15.72 -13.65 17.79
C LYS A 505 15.37 -12.24 17.27
N LYS A 506 14.80 -12.15 16.08
CA LYS A 506 14.32 -10.91 15.45
C LYS A 506 13.07 -11.15 14.61
N MET A 507 12.27 -10.10 14.43
CA MET A 507 11.17 -10.09 13.48
C MET A 507 11.68 -10.30 12.04
N PRO A 508 10.99 -11.10 11.20
CA PRO A 508 11.28 -11.14 9.78
C PRO A 508 10.94 -9.80 9.14
N ASN A 509 11.72 -9.39 8.14
CA ASN A 509 11.31 -8.26 7.30
C ASN A 509 10.14 -8.67 6.38
N ALA A 510 9.44 -7.70 5.79
CA ALA A 510 8.24 -7.95 4.98
C ALA A 510 8.51 -8.91 3.81
N LYS A 511 9.70 -8.82 3.19
CA LYS A 511 10.10 -9.69 2.07
C LYS A 511 10.35 -11.12 2.52
N GLU A 512 11.07 -11.33 3.61
CA GLU A 512 11.29 -12.64 4.22
C GLU A 512 9.95 -13.29 4.60
N LEU A 513 9.08 -12.52 5.26
CA LEU A 513 7.77 -12.97 5.68
C LEU A 513 6.91 -13.41 4.48
N TYR A 514 6.84 -12.58 3.44
CA TYR A 514 6.06 -12.86 2.23
C TYR A 514 6.57 -14.05 1.42
N LEU A 515 7.87 -14.08 1.11
CA LEU A 515 8.45 -15.15 0.28
C LEU A 515 8.40 -16.51 1.00
N THR A 516 8.57 -16.51 2.32
CA THR A 516 8.37 -17.72 3.12
C THR A 516 6.91 -18.17 3.07
N ALA A 517 5.95 -17.24 3.21
CA ALA A 517 4.52 -17.57 3.11
C ALA A 517 4.16 -18.18 1.75
N LEU A 518 4.63 -17.61 0.64
CA LEU A 518 4.42 -18.18 -0.69
C LEU A 518 4.99 -19.61 -0.81
N SER A 519 6.18 -19.85 -0.25
CA SER A 519 6.79 -21.19 -0.31
C SER A 519 5.98 -22.23 0.48
N GLN A 520 5.32 -21.81 1.57
CA GLN A 520 4.50 -22.67 2.42
C GLN A 520 3.07 -22.88 1.91
N LEU A 521 2.62 -22.14 0.88
CA LEU A 521 1.34 -22.41 0.24
C LEU A 521 1.34 -23.75 -0.51
N ASN A 522 2.49 -24.25 -0.94
CA ASN A 522 2.63 -25.59 -1.49
C ASN A 522 2.83 -26.58 -0.32
N ARG A 523 1.75 -27.26 0.10
CA ARG A 523 1.66 -28.03 1.35
C ARG A 523 1.01 -29.39 1.17
#